data_AF-I0GVD7-F1
#
_entry.id   AF-I0GVD7-F1
#
_cell.length_a   1.000
_cell.length_b   1.000
_cell.length_c   1.000
_cell.angle_alpha   90.00
_cell.angle_beta   90.00
_cell.angle_gamma   90.00
#
_symmetry.space_group_name_H-M   'P 1'
#
loop_
_entity.id
_entity.type
_entity.pdbx_description
1 polymer ?
#
loop_
_entity_poly.entity_id
_entity_poly.type
_entity_poly.pdbx_seq_one_letter_code
_entity_poly.pdbx_strand_id
1 'polypeptide(L)' 'MEYLKLQTLIESKFGKSQHVRCYMEGQIGKVVKIKLDTDEENKRTFYYLLELDNEERSWYAESELEGLPGDRAI' A
#
# COMPACT_ATOMS: atom_id res chain seq x y z
N MET A 1 3.59 -16.81 -16.76
CA MET A 1 4.09 -17.21 -15.42
C MET A 1 4.94 -16.06 -14.81
N GLU A 2 4.40 -14.83 -14.73
CA GLU A 2 5.14 -13.64 -14.23
C GLU A 2 4.40 -12.80 -13.19
N TYR A 3 3.07 -12.95 -13.07
CA TYR A 3 2.23 -12.15 -12.16
C TYR A 3 2.52 -12.43 -10.66
N LEU A 4 2.92 -13.65 -10.31
CA LEU A 4 3.21 -14.04 -8.93
C LEU A 4 4.44 -13.32 -8.33
N LYS A 5 5.45 -13.00 -9.13
CA LYS A 5 6.72 -12.47 -8.60
C LYS A 5 6.60 -11.06 -8.04
N LEU A 6 5.77 -10.22 -8.64
CA LEU A 6 5.55 -8.84 -8.19
C LEU A 6 4.79 -8.80 -6.87
N GLN A 7 3.71 -9.58 -6.75
CA GLN A 7 2.93 -9.65 -5.53
C GLN A 7 3.77 -10.19 -4.36
N THR A 8 4.59 -11.23 -4.58
CA THR A 8 5.51 -11.76 -3.56
C THR A 8 6.60 -10.76 -3.17
N LEU A 9 7.18 -10.02 -4.13
CA LEU A 9 8.16 -8.97 -3.83
C LEU A 9 7.55 -7.83 -3.02
N ILE A 10 6.30 -7.47 -3.32
CA ILE A 10 5.60 -6.41 -2.61
C ILE A 10 5.23 -6.86 -1.20
N GLU A 11 4.64 -8.04 -1.04
CA GLU A 11 4.33 -8.61 0.28
C GLU A 11 5.60 -8.85 1.13
N SER A 12 6.74 -9.14 0.49
CA SER A 12 8.02 -9.36 1.16
C SER A 12 8.81 -8.08 1.46
N LYS A 13 8.65 -7.01 0.67
CA LYS A 13 9.39 -5.75 0.82
C LYS A 13 8.59 -4.68 1.58
N PHE A 14 7.27 -4.71 1.47
CA PHE A 14 6.29 -3.86 2.16
C PHE A 14 5.56 -4.69 3.21
N GLY A 15 6.34 -5.45 3.99
CA GLY A 15 5.86 -6.49 4.90
C GLY A 15 4.51 -6.17 5.53
N LYS A 16 3.55 -7.08 5.40
CA LYS A 16 2.31 -7.08 6.17
C LYS A 16 2.67 -6.70 7.60
N SER A 17 2.06 -5.64 8.14
CA SER A 17 2.39 -4.99 9.44
C SER A 17 3.27 -3.73 9.41
N GLN A 18 3.55 -3.14 8.25
CA GLN A 18 4.06 -1.76 8.23
C GLN A 18 2.98 -0.78 8.67
N HIS A 19 3.33 0.17 9.53
CA HIS A 19 2.45 1.27 9.91
C HIS A 19 2.76 2.45 8.99
N VAL A 20 1.75 2.94 8.28
CA VAL A 20 1.84 4.09 7.38
C VAL A 20 0.84 5.14 7.83
N ARG A 21 1.14 6.41 7.57
CA ARG A 21 0.22 7.50 7.89
C ARG A 21 -0.62 7.83 6.67
N CYS A 22 -1.93 7.88 6.83
CA CYS A 22 -2.83 8.39 5.80
C CYS A 22 -2.93 9.92 5.92
N TYR A 23 -2.66 10.65 4.84
CA TYR A 23 -2.78 12.11 4.83
C TYR A 23 -4.23 12.60 4.97
N MET A 24 -5.17 11.87 4.36
CA MET A 24 -6.59 12.25 4.30
C MET A 24 -7.25 12.19 5.67
N GLU A 25 -6.97 11.13 6.43
CA GLU A 25 -7.53 10.89 7.76
C GLU A 25 -6.65 11.48 8.88
N GLY A 26 -5.36 11.76 8.59
CA GLY A 26 -4.38 12.17 9.59
C GLY A 26 -4.04 11.06 10.60
N GLN A 27 -4.41 9.81 10.32
CA GLN A 27 -4.26 8.67 11.21
C GLN A 27 -3.20 7.68 10.70
N ILE A 28 -2.65 6.89 11.62
CA ILE A 28 -1.70 5.83 11.31
C ILE A 28 -2.49 4.54 11.14
N GLY A 29 -2.32 3.87 10.01
CA GLY A 29 -2.93 2.59 9.69
C GLY A 29 -1.89 1.51 9.46
N LYS A 30 -2.24 0.27 9.79
CA LYS A 30 -1.43 -0.91 9.54
C LYS A 30 -1.72 -1.47 8.16
N VAL A 31 -0.71 -1.63 7.32
CA VAL A 31 -0.85 -2.29 6.01
C VAL A 31 -1.14 -3.77 6.21
N VAL A 32 -2.34 -4.19 5.79
CA VAL A 32 -2.80 -5.58 5.86
C VAL A 32 -2.67 -6.28 4.51
N LYS A 33 -2.97 -5.56 3.43
CA LYS A 33 -2.95 -6.11 2.07
C LYS A 33 -2.52 -5.05 1.06
N ILE A 34 -1.95 -5.50 -0.05
CA ILE A 34 -1.54 -4.61 -1.15
C ILE A 34 -2.12 -5.20 -2.44
N LYS A 35 -2.66 -4.36 -3.30
CA LYS A 35 -3.11 -4.71 -4.65
C LYS A 35 -2.45 -3.75 -5.64
N LEU A 36 -2.08 -4.27 -6.81
CA LEU A 36 -1.63 -3.47 -7.93
C LEU A 36 -2.79 -3.42 -8.93
N ASP A 37 -3.24 -2.21 -9.24
CA ASP A 37 -4.18 -1.97 -10.32
C ASP A 37 -3.43 -1.41 -11.53
N THR A 38 -3.86 -1.77 -12.74
CA THR A 38 -3.26 -1.25 -13.98
C THR A 38 -4.39 -0.74 -14.83
N ASP A 39 -4.44 0.58 -15.01
CA ASP A 39 -5.48 1.26 -15.76
C ASP A 39 -5.34 1.02 -17.28
N GLU A 40 -6.38 1.34 -18.06
CA GLU A 40 -6.41 1.21 -19.52
C GLU A 40 -5.25 1.99 -20.19
N GLU A 41 -4.74 3.04 -19.55
CA GLU A 41 -3.55 3.78 -19.98
C GLU A 41 -2.20 3.08 -19.66
N ASN A 42 -2.20 1.82 -19.22
CA ASN A 42 -1.03 1.11 -18.66
C ASN A 42 -0.39 1.81 -17.44
N LYS A 43 -1.12 2.71 -16.78
CA LYS A 43 -0.68 3.34 -15.52
C LYS A 43 -0.83 2.33 -14.40
N ARG A 44 0.28 2.00 -13.74
CA ARG A 44 0.33 1.07 -12.61
C ARG A 44 0.16 1.86 -11.33
N THR A 45 -0.89 1.58 -10.57
CA THR A 45 -1.18 2.24 -9.30
C THR A 45 -1.21 1.20 -8.19
N PHE A 46 -0.39 1.40 -7.15
CA PHE A 46 -0.46 0.55 -5.96
C PHE A 46 -1.52 1.06 -5.00
N TYR A 47 -2.33 0.12 -4.50
CA TYR A 47 -3.29 0.37 -3.45
C TYR A 47 -2.97 -0.49 -2.23
N TYR A 48 -3.06 0.10 -1.06
CA TYR A 48 -2.76 -0.51 0.23
C TYR A 48 -4.04 -0.53 1.06
N LEU A 49 -4.40 -1.71 1.55
CA LEU A 49 -5.46 -1.87 2.52
C LEU A 49 -4.87 -1.60 3.89
N LEU A 50 -5.32 -0.52 4.51
CA LEU A 50 -4.95 -0.18 5.87
C LEU A 50 -6.03 -0.64 6.83
N GLU A 51 -5.59 -1.17 7.96
CA GLU A 51 -6.40 -1.37 9.16
C GLU A 51 -6.04 -0.27 10.14
N LEU A 52 -6.98 0.63 10.38
CA LEU A 52 -6.86 1.72 11.35
C LEU A 52 -7.10 1.20 12.77
N ASP A 53 -6.72 1.97 13.79
CA ASP A 53 -6.91 1.61 15.21
C ASP A 53 -8.38 1.38 15.61
N ASN A 54 -9.33 1.95 14.85
CA ASN A 54 -10.76 1.72 15.02
C ASN A 54 -11.26 0.40 14.36
N GLU A 55 -10.34 -0.48 13.97
CA GLU A 55 -10.59 -1.72 13.22
C GLU A 55 -11.21 -1.50 11.82
N GLU A 56 -11.27 -0.24 11.36
CA GLU A 56 -11.76 0.08 10.03
C GLU A 56 -10.71 -0.30 8.99
N ARG A 57 -11.19 -0.91 7.89
CA ARG A 57 -10.34 -1.38 6.80
C ARG A 57 -10.70 -0.69 5.50
N SER A 58 -9.82 0.18 5.06
CA SER A 58 -10.03 1.02 3.87
C SER A 58 -8.85 0.94 2.92
N TRP A 59 -9.15 0.98 1.61
CA TRP A 59 -8.14 0.98 0.56
C TRP A 59 -7.70 2.41 0.27
N TYR A 60 -6.38 2.62 0.27
CA TYR A 60 -5.77 3.91 -0.05
C TYR A 60 -4.74 3.71 -1.17
N ALA A 61 -4.66 4.67 -2.09
CA ALA A 61 -3.61 4.69 -3.11
C ALA A 61 -2.25 5.01 -2.47
N GLU A 62 -1.15 4.60 -3.11
CA GLU A 62 0.21 4.91 -2.65
C GLU A 62 0.43 6.42 -2.44
N SER A 63 -0.20 7.25 -3.27
CA SER A 63 -0.12 8.71 -3.21
C SER A 63 -0.80 9.32 -1.99
N GLU A 64 -1.66 8.57 -1.30
CA GLU A 64 -2.40 9.02 -0.12
C GLU A 64 -1.69 8.66 1.19
N LEU A 65 -0.54 7.98 1.11
CA LEU A 65 0.13 7.35 2.24
C LEU A 65 1.57 7.85 2.39
N GLU A 66 1.96 8.12 3.65
CA GLU A 66 3.33 8.43 4.03
C GLU A 66 4.02 7.28 4.75
N GLY A 67 5.34 7.21 4.60
CA GLY A 67 6.17 6.25 5.32
C GLY A 67 6.21 4.88 4.65
N LEU A 68 5.73 4.77 3.41
CA LEU A 68 6.05 3.64 2.54
C LEU A 68 7.57 3.63 2.30
N PRO A 69 8.22 2.46 2.18
CA PRO A 69 9.66 2.36 1.99
C PRO A 69 10.13 2.95 0.65
N GLY A 70 9.20 3.27 -0.26
CA GLY A 70 9.46 4.02 -1.49
C GLY A 70 9.70 5.52 -1.27
N ASP A 71 9.17 6.12 -0.20
CA ASP A 71 9.33 7.55 0.12
C ASP A 71 10.75 7.89 0.62
N ARG A 72 11.51 6.88 1.06
CA ARG A 72 12.88 7.04 1.59
C ARG A 72 13.98 6.65 0.60
N ALA A 73 13.63 6.48 -0.68
CA ALA A 73 14.56 6.06 -1.72
C ALA A 73 14.49 6.97 -2.96
N ILE A 74 14.66 8.30 -2.80
CA ILE A 74 15.27 9.22 -3.77
C ILE A 74 15.99 10.33 -2.99
#